data_AF-A0A354XVE3-F1
#
_entry.id   AF-A0A354XVE3-F1
#
_cell.length_a   1.000
_cell.length_b   1.000
_cell.length_c   1.000
_cell.angle_alpha   90.00
_cell.angle_beta   90.00
_cell.angle_gamma   90.00
#
_symmetry.space_group_name_H-M   'P 1'
#
loop_
_entity.id
_entity.type
_entity.pdbx_description
1 polymer ?
#
loop_
_entity_poly.entity_id
_entity_poly.type
_entity_poly.pdbx_seq_one_letter_code
_entity_poly.pdbx_strand_id
1 'polypeptide(L)'
;MKILTAKSKIPVLYKQNVTNGIFSLIYVFDMGNNHDKALGTAFDYLKYLGTSTKSPEEIKANFYSLACSFNVFPGTERVYVMLDGLAENMGKALALFEELLADSQVNKEAFANLSADILKKRGDAKLNQGANFSKLTQYAIWGGNSPDNNILSEAELKSMDPQELTTRIKNLNSFEHRIMYYGPENEKELLSTLNSLHNVPAKLKPVPETDRFKQVETNENKVLLAEYDAKQIYLGMVSNDGRSFDPKVEATRELYNEYFGGSMNAIVFQEMREARGLAYS
;
A
#
# COMPACT_ATOMS: atom_id res chain seq x y z
N MET A 1 1.64 -24.62 -0.78
CA MET A 1 0.64 -23.60 -0.39
C MET A 1 -0.72 -24.19 -0.72
N LYS A 2 -1.71 -24.12 0.17
CA LYS A 2 -3.06 -24.63 -0.08
C LYS A 2 -4.01 -23.46 -0.29
N ILE A 3 -5.09 -23.68 -1.03
CA ILE A 3 -6.17 -22.70 -1.20
C ILE A 3 -7.40 -23.24 -0.48
N LEU A 4 -7.86 -22.52 0.54
CA LEU A 4 -9.09 -22.80 1.28
C LEU A 4 -10.18 -21.81 0.85
N THR A 5 -11.40 -21.99 1.37
CA THR A 5 -12.52 -21.09 1.10
C THR A 5 -13.20 -20.73 2.42
N ALA A 6 -13.16 -19.45 2.77
CA ALA A 6 -13.90 -18.90 3.90
C ALA A 6 -15.33 -18.50 3.47
N LYS A 7 -16.12 -17.99 4.42
CA LYS A 7 -17.47 -17.47 4.16
C LYS A 7 -17.48 -16.44 3.03
N SER A 8 -18.64 -16.27 2.41
CA SER A 8 -18.80 -15.40 1.23
C SER A 8 -17.92 -15.77 0.03
N LYS A 9 -17.44 -17.03 -0.01
CA LYS A 9 -16.57 -17.59 -1.05
C LYS A 9 -15.20 -16.92 -1.16
N ILE A 10 -14.69 -16.37 -0.06
CA ILE A 10 -13.38 -15.71 -0.03
C ILE A 10 -12.27 -16.76 -0.13
N PRO A 11 -11.38 -16.69 -1.15
CA PRO A 11 -10.24 -17.58 -1.24
C PRO A 11 -9.18 -17.26 -0.17
N VAL A 12 -8.64 -18.30 0.47
CA VAL A 12 -7.60 -18.17 1.50
C VAL A 12 -6.35 -18.91 1.06
N LEU A 13 -5.27 -18.17 0.80
CA LEU A 13 -3.94 -18.72 0.54
C LEU A 13 -3.30 -19.08 1.88
N TYR A 14 -3.22 -20.38 2.15
CA TYR A 14 -2.82 -20.91 3.45
C TYR A 14 -1.43 -21.55 3.40
N LYS A 15 -0.61 -21.19 4.40
CA LYS A 15 0.61 -21.89 4.76
C LYS A 15 0.74 -21.93 6.29
N GLN A 16 0.80 -23.13 6.87
CA GLN A 16 1.07 -23.26 8.29
C GLN A 16 2.52 -22.84 8.62
N ASN A 17 2.67 -22.07 9.69
CA ASN A 17 3.95 -21.79 10.34
C ASN A 17 4.19 -22.85 11.43
N VAL A 18 5.20 -23.69 11.22
CA VAL A 18 5.62 -24.72 12.18
C VAL A 18 6.94 -24.37 12.87
N THR A 19 7.41 -23.13 12.71
CA THR A 19 8.74 -22.69 13.13
C THR A 19 8.68 -21.83 14.39
N ASN A 20 7.66 -20.98 14.53
CA ASN A 20 7.49 -20.11 15.70
C ASN A 20 6.00 -19.76 15.93
N GLY A 21 5.71 -19.08 17.05
CA GLY A 21 4.35 -18.71 17.47
C GLY A 21 3.81 -17.40 16.88
N ILE A 22 4.31 -16.96 15.71
CA ILE A 22 3.90 -15.70 15.08
C ILE A 22 2.92 -15.99 13.92
N PHE A 23 1.91 -15.14 13.78
CA PHE A 23 1.01 -15.14 12.63
C PHE A 23 1.16 -13.88 11.77
N SER A 24 0.78 -14.00 10.50
CA SER A 24 0.54 -12.92 9.56
C SER A 24 -0.74 -13.23 8.78
N LEU A 25 -1.68 -12.29 8.82
CA LEU A 25 -2.95 -12.33 8.13
C LEU A 25 -3.04 -11.09 7.24
N ILE A 26 -3.30 -11.28 5.95
CA ILE A 26 -3.36 -10.18 4.98
C ILE A 26 -4.66 -10.29 4.17
N TYR A 27 -5.47 -9.23 4.15
CA TYR A 27 -6.54 -9.08 3.17
C TYR A 27 -6.00 -8.31 1.97
N VAL A 28 -6.18 -8.88 0.78
CA VAL A 28 -5.72 -8.27 -0.46
C VAL A 28 -6.91 -7.98 -1.34
N PHE A 29 -7.18 -6.69 -1.50
CA PHE A 29 -8.21 -6.16 -2.40
C PHE A 29 -7.52 -5.76 -3.70
N ASP A 30 -8.03 -6.22 -4.85
CA ASP A 30 -7.52 -5.81 -6.17
C ASP A 30 -8.07 -4.44 -6.60
N MET A 31 -8.23 -3.53 -5.62
CA MET A 31 -8.55 -2.11 -5.82
C MET A 31 -7.60 -1.24 -5.01
N GLY A 32 -7.44 0.02 -5.43
CA GLY A 32 -6.54 0.99 -4.79
C GLY A 32 -6.91 2.43 -5.14
N ASN A 33 -5.95 3.35 -5.01
CA ASN A 33 -6.18 4.78 -5.25
C ASN A 33 -6.64 5.11 -6.68
N ASN A 34 -6.34 4.25 -7.66
CA ASN A 34 -6.83 4.41 -9.04
C ASN A 34 -8.34 4.18 -9.17
N HIS A 35 -8.93 3.45 -8.22
CA HIS A 35 -10.36 3.16 -8.15
C HIS A 35 -11.08 4.20 -7.28
N ASP A 36 -10.45 4.58 -6.16
CA ASP A 36 -10.92 5.64 -5.28
C ASP A 36 -9.74 6.46 -4.76
N LYS A 37 -9.58 7.69 -5.25
CA LYS A 37 -8.46 8.58 -4.89
C LYS A 37 -8.42 8.98 -3.42
N ALA A 38 -9.53 8.81 -2.67
CA ALA A 38 -9.60 9.13 -1.24
C ALA A 38 -9.18 7.96 -0.35
N LEU A 39 -8.99 6.76 -0.90
CA LEU A 39 -8.76 5.53 -0.14
C LEU A 39 -7.49 5.60 0.71
N GLY A 40 -6.40 6.12 0.15
CA GLY A 40 -5.16 6.42 0.87
C GLY A 40 -5.39 7.31 2.09
N THR A 41 -6.12 8.41 1.90
CA THR A 41 -6.44 9.35 2.98
C THR A 41 -7.35 8.72 4.03
N ALA A 42 -8.28 7.86 3.63
CA ALA A 42 -9.16 7.15 4.56
C ALA A 42 -8.37 6.25 5.52
N PHE A 43 -7.40 5.48 5.02
CA PHE A 43 -6.61 4.58 5.86
C PHE A 43 -5.45 5.25 6.61
N ASP A 44 -4.96 6.40 6.13
CA ASP A 44 -4.12 7.27 6.96
C ASP A 44 -4.90 7.85 8.13
N TYR A 45 -6.18 8.20 7.91
CA TYR A 45 -7.07 8.69 8.94
C TYR A 45 -7.42 7.63 9.99
N LEU A 46 -7.64 6.37 9.58
CA LEU A 46 -7.96 5.24 10.48
C LEU A 46 -7.04 5.13 11.71
N LYS A 47 -5.75 5.46 11.56
CA LYS A 47 -4.72 5.39 12.62
C LYS A 47 -4.98 6.36 13.79
N TYR A 48 -5.85 7.33 13.58
CA TYR A 48 -6.23 8.36 14.56
C TYR A 48 -7.66 8.17 15.08
N LEU A 49 -8.34 7.10 14.67
CA LEU A 49 -9.73 6.86 15.01
C LEU A 49 -9.88 5.84 16.14
N GLY A 50 -10.97 6.01 16.89
CA GLY A 50 -11.49 5.04 17.84
C GLY A 50 -12.81 4.46 17.34
N THR A 51 -13.44 3.66 18.19
CA THR A 51 -14.78 3.11 17.97
C THR A 51 -15.78 3.82 18.88
N SER A 52 -17.06 3.46 18.78
CA SER A 52 -18.08 3.96 19.72
C SER A 52 -17.81 3.54 21.17
N THR A 53 -16.95 2.53 21.39
CA THR A 53 -16.66 1.97 22.72
C THR A 53 -15.22 2.19 23.19
N LYS A 54 -14.30 2.57 22.30
CA LYS A 54 -12.86 2.69 22.60
C LYS A 54 -12.27 3.94 21.96
N SER A 55 -11.51 4.70 22.73
CA SER A 55 -10.69 5.79 22.23
C SER A 55 -9.55 5.27 21.32
N PRO A 56 -8.99 6.11 20.44
CA PRO A 56 -7.80 5.75 19.65
C PRO A 56 -6.63 5.26 20.52
N GLU A 57 -6.45 5.85 21.71
CA GLU A 57 -5.41 5.48 22.67
C GLU A 57 -5.65 4.08 23.24
N GLU A 58 -6.89 3.75 23.59
CA GLU A 58 -7.26 2.40 24.04
C GLU A 58 -7.08 1.35 22.95
N ILE A 59 -7.42 1.67 21.70
CA ILE A 59 -7.14 0.76 20.56
C ILE A 59 -5.65 0.45 20.48
N LYS A 60 -4.78 1.48 20.51
CA LYS A 60 -3.32 1.31 20.48
C LYS A 60 -2.80 0.51 21.66
N ALA A 61 -3.29 0.81 22.88
CA ALA A 61 -2.90 0.10 24.08
C ALA A 61 -3.31 -1.38 24.06
N ASN A 62 -4.49 -1.70 23.50
CA ASN A 62 -4.95 -3.08 23.34
C ASN A 62 -4.13 -3.86 22.32
N PHE A 63 -3.78 -3.28 21.17
CA PHE A 63 -2.88 -3.95 20.22
C PHE A 63 -1.49 -4.19 20.83
N TYR A 64 -0.97 -3.19 21.55
CA TYR A 64 0.31 -3.31 22.25
C TYR A 64 0.30 -4.43 23.29
N SER A 65 -0.75 -4.52 24.12
CA SER A 65 -0.86 -5.57 25.16
C SER A 65 -1.02 -6.97 24.56
N LEU A 66 -1.63 -7.09 23.39
CA LEU A 66 -1.74 -8.33 22.63
C LEU A 66 -0.44 -8.71 21.90
N ALA A 67 0.58 -7.84 21.91
CA ALA A 67 1.78 -7.96 21.07
C ALA A 67 1.41 -8.22 19.60
N CYS A 68 0.41 -7.49 19.12
CA CYS A 68 -0.09 -7.54 17.76
C CYS A 68 -0.11 -6.14 17.15
N SER A 69 -0.03 -6.06 15.84
CA SER A 69 -0.07 -4.81 15.10
C SER A 69 -0.91 -4.97 13.84
N PHE A 70 -1.44 -3.85 13.34
CA PHE A 70 -2.07 -3.80 12.03
C PHE A 70 -1.47 -2.68 11.21
N ASN A 71 -1.51 -2.84 9.88
CA ASN A 71 -1.23 -1.75 8.97
C ASN A 71 -2.06 -1.89 7.70
N VAL A 72 -2.38 -0.77 7.07
CA VAL A 72 -3.08 -0.77 5.78
C VAL A 72 -2.24 -0.01 4.77
N PHE A 73 -2.03 -0.64 3.62
CA PHE A 73 -1.23 -0.10 2.53
C PHE A 73 -2.10 0.06 1.27
N PRO A 74 -2.74 1.22 1.08
CA PRO A 74 -3.44 1.55 -0.15
C PRO A 74 -2.42 1.90 -1.24
N GLY A 75 -2.16 0.96 -2.15
CA GLY A 75 -1.42 1.19 -3.38
C GLY A 75 -2.29 1.82 -4.48
N THR A 76 -1.74 1.93 -5.68
CA THR A 76 -2.48 2.42 -6.86
C THR A 76 -3.58 1.45 -7.27
N GLU A 77 -3.29 0.15 -7.30
CA GLU A 77 -4.19 -0.89 -7.82
C GLU A 77 -4.60 -1.93 -6.77
N ARG A 78 -3.90 -1.99 -5.62
CA ARG A 78 -4.18 -2.95 -4.56
C ARG A 78 -4.14 -2.30 -3.19
N VAL A 79 -4.97 -2.80 -2.28
CA VAL A 79 -4.91 -2.50 -0.85
C VAL A 79 -4.50 -3.76 -0.12
N TYR A 80 -3.48 -3.65 0.72
CA TYR A 80 -3.08 -4.70 1.64
C TYR A 80 -3.46 -4.29 3.06
N VAL A 81 -4.36 -5.05 3.68
CA VAL A 81 -4.72 -4.89 5.09
C VAL A 81 -4.02 -6.00 5.86
N MET A 82 -3.05 -5.64 6.69
CA MET A 82 -2.17 -6.57 7.39
C MET A 82 -2.48 -6.56 8.88
N LEU A 83 -2.50 -7.76 9.47
CA LEU A 83 -2.57 -8.01 10.91
C LEU A 83 -1.54 -9.09 11.25
N ASP A 84 -0.65 -8.82 12.19
CA ASP A 84 0.43 -9.71 12.60
C ASP A 84 0.71 -9.62 14.10
N GLY A 85 1.38 -10.65 14.64
CA GLY A 85 1.75 -10.70 16.06
C GLY A 85 1.81 -12.10 16.64
N LEU A 86 1.63 -12.20 17.96
CA LEU A 86 1.57 -13.49 18.65
C LEU A 86 0.29 -14.26 18.31
N ALA A 87 0.44 -15.49 17.83
CA ALA A 87 -0.67 -16.32 17.36
C ALA A 87 -1.72 -16.63 18.43
N GLU A 88 -1.30 -16.78 19.68
CA GLU A 88 -2.21 -16.99 20.82
C GLU A 88 -3.21 -15.82 21.02
N ASN A 89 -2.89 -14.64 20.49
CA ASN A 89 -3.72 -13.45 20.57
C ASN A 89 -4.43 -13.11 19.25
N MET A 90 -4.25 -13.90 18.19
CA MET A 90 -4.79 -13.60 16.85
C MET A 90 -6.30 -13.35 16.87
N GLY A 91 -7.09 -14.22 17.51
CA GLY A 91 -8.54 -14.06 17.56
C GLY A 91 -8.97 -12.73 18.23
N LYS A 92 -8.28 -12.32 19.30
CA LYS A 92 -8.55 -11.05 19.98
C LYS A 92 -8.12 -9.85 19.13
N ALA A 93 -6.96 -9.93 18.50
CA ALA A 93 -6.43 -8.88 17.64
C ALA A 93 -7.32 -8.69 16.40
N LEU A 94 -7.79 -9.79 15.80
CA LEU A 94 -8.71 -9.75 14.66
C LEU A 94 -10.06 -9.16 15.06
N ALA A 95 -10.64 -9.57 16.20
CA ALA A 95 -11.89 -9.01 16.68
C ALA A 95 -11.79 -7.49 16.91
N LEU A 96 -10.70 -7.03 17.53
CA LEU A 96 -10.44 -5.60 17.76
C LEU A 96 -10.29 -4.83 16.43
N PHE A 97 -9.58 -5.42 15.47
CA PHE A 97 -9.36 -4.79 14.18
C PHE A 97 -10.65 -4.69 13.35
N GLU A 98 -11.45 -5.75 13.37
CA GLU A 98 -12.76 -5.80 12.70
C GLU A 98 -13.77 -4.82 13.33
N GLU A 99 -13.72 -4.62 14.65
CA GLU A 99 -14.46 -3.55 15.34
C GLU A 99 -14.05 -2.17 14.81
N LEU A 100 -12.74 -1.91 14.73
CA LEU A 100 -12.20 -0.64 14.25
C LEU A 100 -12.61 -0.35 12.80
N LEU A 101 -12.56 -1.35 11.91
CA LEU A 101 -13.00 -1.18 10.53
C LEU A 101 -14.51 -0.91 10.42
N ALA A 102 -15.33 -1.61 11.20
CA ALA A 102 -16.79 -1.54 11.11
C ALA A 102 -17.42 -0.31 11.80
N ASP A 103 -16.76 0.20 12.85
CA ASP A 103 -17.29 1.20 13.78
C ASP A 103 -16.33 2.39 14.01
N SER A 104 -15.43 2.66 13.06
CA SER A 104 -14.57 3.85 13.12
C SER A 104 -15.40 5.15 13.24
N GLN A 105 -15.17 5.89 14.32
CA GLN A 105 -15.91 7.13 14.61
C GLN A 105 -15.20 8.35 14.02
N VAL A 106 -15.99 9.32 13.55
CA VAL A 106 -15.45 10.57 13.03
C VAL A 106 -14.80 11.39 14.14
N ASN A 107 -13.54 11.79 13.93
CA ASN A 107 -12.81 12.77 14.72
C ASN A 107 -12.40 13.97 13.85
N LYS A 108 -13.20 15.05 13.91
CA LYS A 108 -12.98 16.25 13.08
C LYS A 108 -11.64 16.93 13.32
N GLU A 109 -11.16 16.94 14.57
CA GLU A 109 -9.86 17.52 14.91
C GLU A 109 -8.71 16.72 14.30
N ALA A 110 -8.76 15.39 14.44
CA ALA A 110 -7.78 14.51 13.81
C ALA A 110 -7.78 14.63 12.28
N PHE A 111 -8.95 14.78 11.65
CA PHE A 111 -9.03 15.00 10.20
C PHE A 111 -8.44 16.35 9.78
N ALA A 112 -8.71 17.42 10.54
CA ALA A 112 -8.15 18.74 10.27
C ALA A 112 -6.60 18.72 10.36
N ASN A 113 -6.07 18.06 11.40
CA ASN A 113 -4.63 17.90 11.59
C ASN A 113 -4.01 17.05 10.47
N LEU A 114 -4.62 15.91 10.11
CA LEU A 114 -4.18 15.08 8.99
C LEU A 114 -4.16 15.88 7.68
N SER A 115 -5.20 16.66 7.41
CA SER A 115 -5.28 17.48 6.20
C SER A 115 -4.17 18.54 6.17
N ALA A 116 -3.91 19.20 7.30
CA ALA A 116 -2.81 20.15 7.43
C ALA A 116 -1.44 19.48 7.20
N ASP A 117 -1.22 18.30 7.78
CA ASP A 117 0.01 17.53 7.62
C ASP A 117 0.23 17.08 6.17
N ILE A 118 -0.83 16.64 5.48
CA ILE A 118 -0.76 16.29 4.06
C ILE A 118 -0.35 17.50 3.22
N LEU A 119 -0.97 18.67 3.45
CA LEU A 119 -0.65 19.89 2.71
C LEU A 119 0.77 20.38 3.00
N LYS A 120 1.19 20.33 4.26
CA LYS A 120 2.55 20.67 4.67
C LYS A 120 3.56 19.74 4.00
N LYS A 121 3.35 18.42 4.06
CA LYS A 121 4.21 17.42 3.40
C LYS A 121 4.33 17.67 1.90
N ARG A 122 3.25 18.09 1.23
CA ARG A 122 3.27 18.47 -0.19
C ARG A 122 4.06 19.75 -0.43
N GLY A 123 3.99 20.73 0.47
CA GLY A 123 4.81 21.94 0.44
C GLY A 123 6.30 21.61 0.61
N ASP A 124 6.64 20.86 1.64
CA ASP A 124 8.01 20.44 1.96
C ASP A 124 8.62 19.59 0.83
N ALA A 125 7.83 18.71 0.20
CA ALA A 125 8.28 17.91 -0.94
C ALA A 125 8.73 18.76 -2.14
N LYS A 126 8.15 19.95 -2.36
CA LYS A 126 8.61 20.86 -3.42
C LYS A 126 10.01 21.41 -3.16
N LEU A 127 10.41 21.47 -1.89
CA LEU A 127 11.73 21.91 -1.44
C LEU A 127 12.73 20.75 -1.30
N ASN A 128 12.39 19.56 -1.82
CA ASN A 128 13.24 18.38 -1.78
C ASN A 128 13.59 17.91 -3.20
N GLN A 129 14.87 17.94 -3.57
CA GLN A 129 15.32 17.55 -4.90
C GLN A 129 14.91 16.12 -5.27
N GLY A 130 15.03 15.17 -4.33
CA GLY A 130 14.66 13.77 -4.55
C GLY A 130 13.16 13.56 -4.79
N ALA A 131 12.31 14.28 -4.06
CA ALA A 131 10.88 14.24 -4.29
C ALA A 131 10.52 14.81 -5.67
N ASN A 132 11.10 15.94 -6.07
CA ASN A 132 10.89 16.51 -7.41
C ASN A 132 11.38 15.56 -8.52
N PHE A 133 12.56 14.95 -8.34
CA PHE A 133 13.08 13.97 -9.29
C PHE A 133 12.21 12.71 -9.40
N SER A 134 11.65 12.24 -8.27
CA SER A 134 10.66 11.16 -8.26
C SER A 134 9.41 11.53 -9.08
N LYS A 135 8.89 12.75 -8.93
CA LYS A 135 7.75 13.25 -9.73
C LYS A 135 8.10 13.34 -11.23
N LEU A 136 9.30 13.82 -11.57
CA LEU A 136 9.77 13.85 -12.96
C LEU A 136 9.84 12.43 -13.55
N THR A 137 10.30 11.46 -12.76
CA THR A 137 10.39 10.06 -13.17
C THR A 137 9.00 9.47 -13.41
N GLN A 138 8.03 9.74 -12.52
CA GLN A 138 6.63 9.32 -12.74
C GLN A 138 6.03 9.99 -13.99
N TYR A 139 6.35 11.24 -14.27
CA TYR A 139 5.94 11.90 -15.51
C TYR A 139 6.59 11.26 -16.74
N ALA A 140 7.86 10.85 -16.66
CA ALA A 140 8.52 10.13 -17.74
C ALA A 140 7.85 8.77 -18.05
N ILE A 141 7.35 8.08 -17.01
CA ILE A 141 6.68 6.77 -17.12
C ILE A 141 5.24 6.90 -17.63
N TRP A 142 4.47 7.84 -17.07
CA TRP A 142 3.01 7.90 -17.25
C TRP A 142 2.53 9.09 -18.10
N GLY A 143 3.40 10.05 -18.38
CA GLY A 143 3.02 11.33 -18.97
C GLY A 143 2.18 12.20 -18.03
N GLY A 144 1.41 13.13 -18.60
CA GLY A 144 0.60 14.08 -17.83
C GLY A 144 -0.58 13.46 -17.07
N ASN A 145 -1.09 12.31 -17.55
CA ASN A 145 -2.17 11.57 -16.88
C ASN A 145 -1.57 10.41 -16.07
N SER A 146 -1.25 10.65 -14.80
CA SER A 146 -0.49 9.73 -13.95
C SER A 146 -1.24 9.37 -12.67
N PRO A 147 -1.09 8.13 -12.15
CA PRO A 147 -1.56 7.76 -10.81
C PRO A 147 -1.03 8.69 -9.72
N ASP A 148 0.16 9.26 -9.93
CA ASP A 148 0.84 10.12 -8.98
C ASP A 148 0.16 11.50 -8.79
N ASN A 149 -0.62 11.92 -9.81
CA ASN A 149 -1.47 13.12 -9.76
C ASN A 149 -2.90 12.81 -9.29
N ASN A 150 -3.25 11.53 -9.10
CA ASN A 150 -4.57 11.09 -8.69
C ASN A 150 -4.76 11.16 -7.17
N ILE A 151 -4.67 12.37 -6.64
CA ILE A 151 -4.75 12.66 -5.21
C ILE A 151 -5.90 13.63 -4.93
N LEU A 152 -6.37 13.67 -3.69
CA LEU A 152 -7.28 14.73 -3.23
C LEU A 152 -6.58 16.08 -3.37
N SER A 153 -7.22 17.02 -4.05
CA SER A 153 -6.75 18.41 -4.14
C SER A 153 -6.84 19.10 -2.77
N GLU A 154 -6.19 20.27 -2.65
CA GLU A 154 -6.30 21.07 -1.43
C GLU A 154 -7.74 21.49 -1.13
N ALA A 155 -8.49 21.88 -2.16
CA ALA A 155 -9.90 22.23 -2.02
C ALA A 155 -10.72 21.05 -1.51
N GLU A 156 -10.51 19.85 -2.09
CA GLU A 156 -11.19 18.63 -1.67
C GLU A 156 -10.84 18.23 -0.24
N LEU A 157 -9.57 18.33 0.18
CA LEU A 157 -9.18 18.04 1.57
C LEU A 157 -9.86 19.00 2.57
N LYS A 158 -9.94 20.28 2.22
CA LYS A 158 -10.52 21.32 3.09
C LYS A 158 -12.04 21.27 3.18
N SER A 159 -12.73 20.82 2.13
CA SER A 159 -14.20 20.78 2.09
C SER A 159 -14.80 19.40 2.36
N MET A 160 -13.98 18.34 2.43
CA MET A 160 -14.44 16.97 2.64
C MET A 160 -15.11 16.80 4.01
N ASP A 161 -16.26 16.12 4.01
CA ASP A 161 -16.86 15.59 5.23
C ASP A 161 -16.07 14.33 5.67
N PRO A 162 -15.43 14.31 6.85
CA PRO A 162 -14.68 13.13 7.32
C PRO A 162 -15.52 11.86 7.43
N GLN A 163 -16.86 11.97 7.51
CA GLN A 163 -17.76 10.82 7.48
C GLN A 163 -17.59 10.00 6.19
N GLU A 164 -17.24 10.65 5.08
CA GLU A 164 -16.98 9.99 3.82
C GLU A 164 -15.79 9.01 3.89
N LEU A 165 -14.79 9.31 4.72
CA LEU A 165 -13.60 8.48 4.89
C LEU A 165 -13.89 7.26 5.77
N THR A 166 -14.61 7.43 6.88
CA THR A 166 -15.02 6.31 7.74
C THR A 166 -15.98 5.37 7.00
N THR A 167 -16.88 5.91 6.16
CA THR A 167 -17.72 5.11 5.27
C THR A 167 -16.89 4.28 4.28
N ARG A 168 -15.80 4.83 3.72
CA ARG A 168 -14.89 4.08 2.82
C ARG A 168 -14.16 2.96 3.56
N ILE A 169 -13.64 3.23 4.76
CA ILE A 169 -13.01 2.22 5.62
C ILE A 169 -13.97 1.04 5.85
N LYS A 170 -15.19 1.34 6.30
CA LYS A 170 -16.23 0.35 6.57
C LYS A 170 -16.62 -0.47 5.35
N ASN A 171 -16.69 0.18 4.19
CA ASN A 171 -17.13 -0.46 2.96
C ASN A 171 -16.06 -1.30 2.28
N LEU A 172 -14.77 -1.21 2.66
CA LEU A 172 -13.69 -1.96 2.01
C LEU A 172 -13.98 -3.47 2.04
N ASN A 173 -14.37 -4.01 3.20
CA ASN A 173 -14.70 -5.43 3.37
C ASN A 173 -15.93 -5.89 2.56
N SER A 174 -16.68 -4.97 1.94
CA SER A 174 -17.79 -5.33 1.06
C SER A 174 -17.37 -5.71 -0.35
N PHE A 175 -16.12 -5.48 -0.74
CA PHE A 175 -15.58 -5.83 -2.05
C PHE A 175 -14.95 -7.23 -2.07
N GLU A 176 -14.91 -7.85 -3.24
CA GLU A 176 -14.19 -9.08 -3.50
C GLU A 176 -12.70 -8.92 -3.16
N HIS A 177 -12.17 -9.89 -2.42
CA HIS A 177 -10.79 -9.90 -1.96
C HIS A 177 -10.35 -11.32 -1.65
N ARG A 178 -9.05 -11.49 -1.41
CA ARG A 178 -8.45 -12.74 -0.95
C ARG A 178 -7.77 -12.56 0.39
N ILE A 179 -7.65 -13.65 1.13
CA ILE A 179 -6.93 -13.69 2.40
C ILE A 179 -5.64 -14.47 2.21
N MET A 180 -4.53 -13.96 2.73
CA MET A 180 -3.26 -14.69 2.83
C MET A 180 -2.98 -14.93 4.30
N TYR A 181 -2.63 -16.16 4.65
CA TYR A 181 -2.33 -16.53 6.03
C TYR A 181 -1.03 -17.33 6.13
N TYR A 182 -0.20 -16.90 7.07
CA TYR A 182 0.95 -17.64 7.56
C TYR A 182 0.98 -17.61 9.09
N GLY A 183 0.71 -18.74 9.74
CA GLY A 183 0.70 -18.82 11.21
C GLY A 183 0.47 -20.25 11.74
N PRO A 184 0.49 -20.45 13.07
CA PRO A 184 0.46 -21.78 13.70
C PRO A 184 -0.88 -22.51 13.57
N GLU A 185 -2.01 -21.78 13.54
CA GLU A 185 -3.34 -22.39 13.42
C GLU A 185 -3.43 -23.32 12.22
N ASN A 186 -4.06 -24.47 12.43
CA ASN A 186 -4.36 -25.39 11.33
C ASN A 186 -5.55 -24.89 10.49
N GLU A 187 -5.81 -25.57 9.37
CA GLU A 187 -6.84 -25.19 8.40
C GLU A 187 -8.24 -25.02 9.04
N LYS A 188 -8.61 -25.91 9.97
CA LYS A 188 -9.93 -25.90 10.61
C LYS A 188 -10.06 -24.75 11.60
N GLU A 189 -9.03 -24.53 12.41
CA GLU A 189 -8.94 -23.42 13.36
C GLU A 189 -9.05 -22.08 12.64
N LEU A 190 -8.21 -21.87 11.61
CA LEU A 190 -8.21 -20.64 10.83
C LEU A 190 -9.57 -20.36 10.19
N LEU A 191 -10.17 -21.37 9.54
CA LEU A 191 -11.48 -21.19 8.93
C LEU A 191 -12.55 -20.87 9.96
N SER A 192 -12.50 -21.48 11.15
CA SER A 192 -13.42 -21.15 12.25
C SER A 192 -13.25 -19.69 12.68
N THR A 193 -12.01 -19.25 12.90
CA THR A 193 -11.69 -17.88 13.30
C THR A 193 -12.15 -16.86 12.25
N LEU A 194 -11.81 -17.06 10.97
CA LEU A 194 -12.22 -16.18 9.87
C LEU A 194 -13.74 -16.15 9.68
N ASN A 195 -14.39 -17.30 9.71
CA ASN A 195 -15.84 -17.36 9.53
C ASN A 195 -16.59 -16.70 10.68
N SER A 196 -16.02 -16.73 11.89
CA SER A 196 -16.63 -16.08 13.05
C SER A 196 -16.38 -14.57 13.09
N LEU A 197 -15.16 -14.10 12.79
CA LEU A 197 -14.74 -12.74 13.12
C LEU A 197 -14.67 -11.78 11.93
N HIS A 198 -14.37 -12.27 10.73
CA HIS A 198 -14.17 -11.39 9.58
C HIS A 198 -15.51 -10.78 9.11
N ASN A 199 -15.71 -9.47 9.22
CA ASN A 199 -17.02 -8.85 8.98
C ASN A 199 -17.22 -8.54 7.50
N VAL A 200 -17.96 -9.42 6.81
CA VAL A 200 -18.30 -9.30 5.38
C VAL A 200 -19.77 -9.57 5.12
N PRO A 201 -20.37 -8.96 4.07
CA PRO A 201 -21.71 -9.32 3.63
C PRO A 201 -21.72 -10.75 3.04
N ALA A 202 -22.90 -11.37 3.01
CA ALA A 202 -23.08 -12.72 2.44
C ALA A 202 -22.66 -12.82 0.96
N LYS A 203 -22.75 -11.70 0.22
CA LYS A 203 -22.29 -11.56 -1.16
C LYS A 203 -21.41 -10.32 -1.26
N LEU A 204 -20.18 -10.53 -1.74
CA LEU A 204 -19.23 -9.45 -2.00
C LEU A 204 -19.59 -8.74 -3.31
N LYS A 205 -19.23 -7.46 -3.39
CA LYS A 205 -19.31 -6.64 -4.60
C LYS A 205 -18.07 -6.91 -5.44
N PRO A 206 -18.20 -7.06 -6.77
CA PRO A 206 -17.02 -7.10 -7.63
C PRO A 206 -16.23 -5.81 -7.48
N VAL A 207 -14.92 -5.92 -7.64
CA VAL A 207 -14.06 -4.74 -7.74
C VAL A 207 -14.41 -3.98 -9.03
N PRO A 208 -14.56 -2.64 -9.00
CA PRO A 208 -14.77 -1.87 -10.22
C PRO A 208 -13.57 -1.99 -11.16
N GLU A 209 -13.81 -2.19 -12.46
CA GLU A 209 -12.73 -2.15 -13.45
C GLU A 209 -12.22 -0.70 -13.65
N THR A 210 -10.91 -0.52 -13.87
CA THR A 210 -10.31 0.79 -14.19
C THR A 210 -9.15 0.65 -15.17
N ASP A 211 -9.14 1.46 -16.24
CA ASP A 211 -8.03 1.55 -17.22
C ASP A 211 -7.46 2.98 -17.31
N ARG A 212 -7.71 3.78 -16.26
CA ARG A 212 -7.56 5.24 -16.26
C ARG A 212 -6.14 5.73 -16.55
N PHE A 213 -5.11 4.96 -16.19
CA PHE A 213 -3.72 5.35 -16.33
C PHE A 213 -2.96 4.33 -17.18
N LYS A 214 -2.19 4.82 -18.14
CA LYS A 214 -1.39 4.00 -19.05
C LYS A 214 0.02 4.56 -19.11
N GLN A 215 1.01 3.68 -19.07
CA GLN A 215 2.40 4.08 -19.26
C GLN A 215 2.60 4.51 -20.71
N VAL A 216 3.47 5.49 -20.92
CA VAL A 216 3.81 6.00 -22.25
C VAL A 216 4.93 5.15 -22.82
N GLU A 217 4.80 4.73 -24.09
CA GLU A 217 5.87 4.06 -24.81
C GLU A 217 6.98 5.04 -25.20
N THR A 218 8.23 4.60 -25.10
CA THR A 218 9.42 5.40 -25.42
C THR A 218 9.86 5.16 -26.86
N ASN A 219 9.12 5.75 -27.80
CA ASN A 219 9.37 5.60 -29.25
C ASN A 219 10.50 6.48 -29.80
N GLU A 220 10.97 7.45 -29.02
CA GLU A 220 12.05 8.36 -29.39
C GLU A 220 12.82 8.81 -28.15
N ASN A 221 14.06 9.25 -28.34
CA ASN A 221 14.90 9.77 -27.26
C ASN A 221 14.40 11.14 -26.81
N LYS A 222 14.14 11.28 -25.49
CA LYS A 222 13.74 12.55 -24.87
C LYS A 222 14.58 12.82 -23.64
N VAL A 223 14.90 14.09 -23.42
CA VAL A 223 15.50 14.58 -22.18
C VAL A 223 14.44 15.42 -21.48
N LEU A 224 14.09 15.01 -20.26
CA LEU A 224 13.22 15.77 -19.37
C LEU A 224 14.08 16.40 -18.29
N LEU A 225 13.93 17.70 -18.10
CA LEU A 225 14.67 18.47 -17.10
C LEU A 225 13.70 19.18 -16.18
N ALA A 226 13.82 18.92 -14.88
CA ALA A 226 13.24 19.75 -13.83
C ALA A 226 14.40 20.51 -13.18
N GLU A 227 14.48 21.82 -13.45
CA GLU A 227 15.53 22.66 -12.88
C GLU A 227 15.38 22.71 -11.35
N TYR A 228 16.51 22.58 -10.66
CA TYR A 228 16.57 22.61 -9.20
C TYR A 228 17.92 23.18 -8.76
N ASP A 229 17.90 24.14 -7.84
CA ASP A 229 19.13 24.72 -7.28
C ASP A 229 19.79 23.71 -6.33
N ALA A 230 20.72 22.92 -6.87
CA ALA A 230 21.48 21.90 -6.15
C ALA A 230 22.90 21.80 -6.68
N LYS A 231 23.81 21.29 -5.83
CA LYS A 231 25.21 21.04 -6.20
C LYS A 231 25.42 19.77 -7.04
N GLN A 232 24.43 18.89 -7.05
CA GLN A 232 24.45 17.62 -7.75
C GLN A 232 23.20 17.48 -8.61
N ILE A 233 23.31 16.74 -9.71
CA ILE A 233 22.17 16.37 -10.55
C ILE A 233 21.66 14.99 -10.13
N TYR A 234 20.34 14.79 -10.21
CA TYR A 234 19.75 13.46 -10.15
C TYR A 234 19.44 13.04 -11.58
N LEU A 235 19.91 11.85 -11.97
CA LEU A 235 19.79 11.33 -13.32
C LEU A 235 19.10 9.97 -13.28
N GLY A 236 18.16 9.75 -14.19
CA GLY A 236 17.45 8.50 -14.36
C GLY A 236 17.09 8.29 -15.82
N MET A 237 17.01 7.03 -16.22
CA MET A 237 16.65 6.64 -17.58
C MET A 237 15.44 5.72 -17.51
N VAL A 238 14.42 6.02 -18.31
CA VAL A 238 13.19 5.23 -18.42
C VAL A 238 13.05 4.77 -19.86
N SER A 239 12.77 3.48 -20.05
CA SER A 239 12.46 2.88 -21.34
C SER A 239 11.25 1.98 -21.19
N ASN A 240 10.29 2.13 -22.10
CA ASN A 240 9.10 1.31 -22.21
C ASN A 240 8.88 0.99 -23.69
N ASP A 241 9.21 -0.23 -24.08
CA ASP A 241 9.08 -0.72 -25.47
C ASP A 241 7.76 -1.47 -25.72
N GLY A 242 6.74 -1.22 -24.88
CA GLY A 242 5.39 -1.77 -25.04
C GLY A 242 5.26 -3.25 -24.62
N ARG A 243 6.35 -3.89 -24.17
CA ARG A 243 6.29 -5.28 -23.70
C ARG A 243 5.58 -5.37 -22.35
N SER A 244 4.66 -6.32 -22.26
CA SER A 244 4.02 -6.71 -21.01
C SER A 244 4.90 -7.69 -20.22
N PHE A 245 4.56 -7.89 -18.95
CA PHE A 245 5.22 -8.89 -18.10
C PHE A 245 5.22 -10.28 -18.76
N ASP A 246 6.39 -10.91 -18.85
CA ASP A 246 6.56 -12.29 -19.30
C ASP A 246 7.40 -13.06 -18.26
N PRO A 247 6.82 -14.05 -17.54
CA PRO A 247 7.56 -14.80 -16.54
C PRO A 247 8.73 -15.62 -17.12
N LYS A 248 8.76 -15.86 -18.43
CA LYS A 248 9.83 -16.65 -19.08
C LYS A 248 11.15 -15.89 -19.19
N VAL A 249 11.12 -14.56 -19.21
CA VAL A 249 12.33 -13.72 -19.34
C VAL A 249 12.82 -13.17 -18.01
N GLU A 250 12.04 -13.35 -16.94
CA GLU A 250 12.26 -12.70 -15.65
C GLU A 250 13.60 -13.06 -15.02
N ALA A 251 13.98 -14.35 -15.02
CA ALA A 251 15.26 -14.79 -14.48
C ALA A 251 16.46 -14.17 -15.24
N THR A 252 16.36 -14.05 -16.56
CA THR A 252 17.40 -13.41 -17.39
C THR A 252 17.46 -11.91 -17.13
N ARG A 253 16.29 -11.27 -16.98
CA ARG A 253 16.17 -9.84 -16.66
C ARG A 253 16.81 -9.52 -15.30
N GLU A 254 16.54 -10.33 -14.28
CA GLU A 254 17.15 -10.21 -12.96
C GLU A 254 18.67 -10.38 -13.01
N LEU A 255 19.16 -11.43 -13.69
CA LEU A 255 20.61 -11.64 -13.85
C LEU A 255 21.30 -10.45 -14.53
N TYR A 256 20.70 -9.91 -15.60
CA TYR A 256 21.23 -8.72 -16.27
C TYR A 256 21.30 -7.52 -15.31
N ASN A 257 20.24 -7.26 -14.54
CA ASN A 257 20.20 -6.15 -13.60
C ASN A 257 21.27 -6.29 -12.50
N GLU A 258 21.42 -7.49 -11.93
CA GLU A 258 22.44 -7.76 -10.92
C GLU A 258 23.86 -7.57 -11.45
N TYR A 259 24.11 -8.04 -12.68
CA TYR A 259 25.41 -7.87 -13.34
C TYR A 259 25.71 -6.40 -13.69
N PHE A 260 24.70 -5.66 -14.16
CA PHE A 260 24.92 -4.31 -14.70
C PHE A 260 24.91 -3.22 -13.62
N GLY A 261 23.98 -3.25 -12.66
CA GLY A 261 23.85 -2.18 -11.66
C GLY A 261 23.23 -2.55 -10.31
N GLY A 262 22.90 -3.83 -10.05
CA GLY A 262 22.17 -4.25 -8.85
C GLY A 262 23.01 -4.36 -7.57
N SER A 263 24.33 -4.32 -7.68
CA SER A 263 25.23 -4.51 -6.53
C SER A 263 26.49 -3.64 -6.61
N MET A 264 27.26 -3.60 -5.51
CA MET A 264 28.53 -2.88 -5.47
C MET A 264 29.59 -3.49 -6.42
N ASN A 265 29.45 -4.75 -6.81
CA ASN A 265 30.35 -5.39 -7.77
C ASN A 265 29.90 -5.22 -9.24
N ALA A 266 28.75 -4.58 -9.46
CA ALA A 266 28.19 -4.40 -10.78
C ALA A 266 28.98 -3.34 -11.58
N ILE A 267 28.91 -3.44 -12.91
CA ILE A 267 29.69 -2.59 -13.83
C ILE A 267 29.48 -1.10 -13.54
N VAL A 268 28.22 -0.67 -13.41
CA VAL A 268 27.90 0.75 -13.20
C VAL A 268 28.53 1.26 -11.90
N PHE A 269 28.47 0.49 -10.82
CA PHE A 269 29.04 0.90 -9.54
C PHE A 269 30.57 0.99 -9.60
N GLN A 270 31.22 -0.04 -10.15
CA GLN A 270 32.68 -0.08 -10.28
C GLN A 270 33.20 1.07 -11.16
N GLU A 271 32.58 1.30 -12.31
CA GLU A 271 33.04 2.30 -13.27
C GLU A 271 32.69 3.74 -12.87
N MET A 272 31.45 3.99 -12.42
CA MET A 272 31.00 5.35 -12.13
C MET A 272 31.45 5.83 -10.76
N ARG A 273 31.49 4.95 -9.76
CA ARG A 273 31.81 5.33 -8.38
C ARG A 273 33.25 4.98 -8.00
N GLU A 274 33.64 3.70 -8.03
CA GLU A 274 34.94 3.28 -7.48
C GLU A 274 36.12 3.75 -8.34
N ALA A 275 36.06 3.58 -9.66
CA ALA A 275 37.16 3.93 -10.55
C ALA A 275 37.28 5.43 -10.81
N ARG A 276 36.16 6.16 -10.85
CA ARG A 276 36.11 7.55 -11.37
C ARG A 276 35.54 8.58 -10.39
N GLY A 277 34.85 8.18 -9.34
CA GLY A 277 34.25 9.10 -8.37
C GLY A 277 33.22 10.07 -8.96
N LEU A 278 32.53 9.70 -10.05
CA LEU A 278 31.56 10.55 -10.74
C LEU A 278 30.18 10.55 -10.08
N ALA A 279 29.81 9.45 -9.44
CA ALA A 279 28.52 9.29 -8.77
C ALA A 279 28.71 8.82 -7.33
N TYR A 280 27.96 9.43 -6.41
CA TYR A 280 27.93 8.98 -5.02
C TYR A 280 26.99 7.78 -4.84
N SER A 281 25.86 7.78 -5.52
CA SER A 281 24.79 6.76 -5.46
C SER A 281 24.30 6.43 -6.86
#